data_AF-A0A9D8BTU8-F1
#
_entry.id   AF-A0A9D8BTU8-F1
#
_cell.length_a   1.000
_cell.length_b   1.000
_cell.length_c   1.000
_cell.angle_alpha   90.00
_cell.angle_beta   90.00
_cell.angle_gamma   90.00
#
_symmetry.space_group_name_H-M   'P 1'
#
loop_
_entity.id
_entity.type
_entity.pdbx_description
1 polymer ?
#
loop_
_entity_poly.entity_id
_entity_poly.type
_entity_poly.pdbx_seq_one_letter_code
_entity_poly.pdbx_strand_id
1 'polypeptide(L)'
;VEMTRKRVRQSLKGFFFADCPVCGGSGEALTREQVWRNIRRDLVSRLSTPRRPSLEVKAHPSQREYIQSEHGDVLRNWQSRFKIEIRLVGEPTFLPEQYQLCELPRKTEPQGPGRSSPRLVEVSQQPAIAVADQTPSTS
;
A
#
# COMPACT_ATOMS: atom_id res chain seq x y z
N VAL A 1 -32.97 11.24 -33.94
CA VAL A 1 -34.20 11.26 -33.10
C VAL A 1 -33.76 11.41 -31.67
N GLU A 2 -33.75 12.64 -31.15
CA GLU A 2 -33.45 12.90 -29.74
C GLU A 2 -34.74 12.74 -28.92
N MET A 3 -34.70 11.86 -27.92
CA MET A 3 -35.82 11.58 -27.02
C MET A 3 -35.53 12.25 -25.68
N THR A 4 -36.23 13.34 -25.34
CA THR A 4 -36.12 13.98 -24.03
C THR A 4 -37.14 13.38 -23.06
N ARG A 5 -36.66 12.63 -22.05
CA ARG A 5 -37.48 12.07 -20.98
C ARG A 5 -37.43 12.95 -19.73
N LYS A 6 -38.59 13.43 -19.25
CA LYS A 6 -38.71 14.22 -18.00
C LYS A 6 -38.34 13.38 -16.76
N ARG A 7 -37.42 13.86 -15.92
CA ARG A 7 -36.92 13.16 -14.71
C ARG A 7 -37.70 13.62 -13.47
N VAL A 8 -38.52 12.73 -12.88
CA VAL A 8 -39.50 13.08 -11.81
C VAL A 8 -39.14 12.49 -10.43
N ARG A 9 -37.98 11.82 -10.27
CA ARG A 9 -37.52 11.33 -8.96
C ARG A 9 -36.04 11.62 -8.74
N GLN A 10 -35.69 11.95 -7.49
CA GLN A 10 -34.32 11.84 -7.00
C GLN A 10 -33.79 10.45 -7.40
N SER A 11 -32.65 10.39 -8.06
CA SER A 11 -32.12 9.12 -8.54
C SER A 11 -31.79 8.21 -7.36
N LEU A 12 -32.40 7.02 -7.32
CA LEU A 12 -32.07 5.91 -6.39
C LEU A 12 -30.55 5.60 -6.33
N LYS A 13 -29.81 6.06 -7.35
CA LYS A 13 -28.36 5.93 -7.47
C LYS A 13 -27.61 6.33 -6.19
N GLY A 14 -27.96 7.45 -5.56
CA GLY A 14 -27.26 7.94 -4.36
C GLY A 14 -27.53 7.15 -3.07
N PHE A 15 -28.55 6.29 -3.06
CA PHE A 15 -28.87 5.45 -1.90
C PHE A 15 -28.26 4.03 -2.01
N PHE A 16 -28.23 3.48 -3.22
CA PHE A 16 -27.78 2.10 -3.45
C PHE A 16 -26.33 1.96 -3.92
N PHE A 17 -25.76 3.02 -4.50
CA PHE A 17 -24.45 2.93 -5.15
C PHE A 17 -23.49 3.95 -4.55
N ALA A 18 -22.29 3.47 -4.25
CA ALA A 18 -21.12 4.30 -3.98
C ALA A 18 -20.24 4.36 -5.22
N ASP A 19 -19.49 5.45 -5.39
CA ASP A 19 -18.52 5.56 -6.47
C ASP A 19 -17.38 4.56 -6.29
N CYS A 20 -16.86 4.03 -7.39
CA CYS A 20 -15.76 3.08 -7.34
C CYS A 20 -14.49 3.76 -6.81
N PRO A 21 -13.82 3.20 -5.78
CA PRO A 21 -12.63 3.82 -5.19
C PRO A 21 -11.40 3.81 -6.11
N VAL A 22 -11.44 3.04 -7.21
CA VAL A 22 -10.35 2.96 -8.20
C VAL A 22 -10.57 3.98 -9.32
N CYS A 23 -11.71 3.94 -10.01
CA CYS A 23 -11.95 4.75 -11.20
C CYS A 23 -12.82 5.99 -10.96
N GLY A 24 -13.39 6.17 -9.75
CA GLY A 24 -14.29 7.29 -9.45
C GLY A 24 -15.54 7.34 -10.33
N GLY A 25 -15.93 6.21 -10.94
CA GLY A 25 -17.07 6.12 -11.85
C GLY A 25 -16.75 6.37 -13.33
N SER A 26 -15.47 6.54 -13.72
CA SER A 26 -15.06 6.63 -15.13
C SER A 26 -15.10 5.27 -15.85
N GLY A 27 -14.94 4.17 -15.12
CA GLY A 27 -14.83 2.82 -15.67
C GLY A 27 -13.43 2.45 -16.16
N GLU A 28 -12.45 3.35 -16.05
CA GLU A 28 -11.08 3.14 -16.48
C GLU A 28 -10.12 3.21 -15.29
N ALA A 29 -9.13 2.31 -15.26
CA ALA A 29 -8.09 2.23 -14.23
C ALA A 29 -6.71 2.43 -14.85
N LEU A 30 -5.81 3.10 -14.14
CA LEU A 30 -4.45 3.33 -14.59
C LEU A 30 -3.65 2.03 -14.60
N THR A 31 -2.91 1.80 -15.69
CA THR A 31 -1.95 0.69 -15.76
C THR A 31 -0.73 0.96 -14.87
N ARG A 32 -0.04 -0.11 -14.47
CA ARG A 32 1.19 0.00 -13.64
C ARG A 32 2.25 0.89 -14.28
N GLU A 33 2.39 0.81 -15.59
CA GLU A 33 3.31 1.66 -16.35
C GLU A 33 2.92 3.14 -16.29
N GLN A 34 1.63 3.45 -16.38
CA GLN A 34 1.14 4.82 -16.29
C GLN A 34 1.35 5.40 -14.88
N VAL A 35 1.12 4.59 -13.84
CA VAL A 35 1.43 4.96 -12.44
C VAL A 35 2.93 5.23 -12.28
N TRP A 36 3.79 4.36 -12.80
CA TRP A 36 5.24 4.60 -12.82
C TRP A 36 5.61 5.90 -13.53
N ARG A 37 5.00 6.18 -14.68
CA ARG A 37 5.23 7.42 -15.43
C ARG A 37 4.90 8.65 -14.61
N ASN A 38 3.84 8.60 -13.81
CA ASN A 38 3.45 9.66 -12.89
C ASN A 38 4.51 9.84 -11.78
N ILE A 39 4.88 8.75 -11.09
CA ILE A 39 5.93 8.74 -10.06
C ILE A 39 7.25 9.30 -10.61
N ARG A 40 7.64 8.87 -11.82
CA ARG A 40 8.87 9.29 -12.49
C ARG A 40 8.89 10.79 -12.73
N ARG A 41 7.78 11.38 -13.20
CA ARG A 41 7.68 12.83 -13.40
C ARG A 41 7.83 13.59 -12.09
N ASP A 42 7.19 13.11 -11.03
CA ASP A 42 7.26 13.74 -9.71
C ASP A 42 8.66 13.66 -9.13
N LEU A 43 9.33 12.50 -9.26
CA LEU A 43 10.73 12.33 -8.87
C LEU A 43 11.63 13.33 -9.61
N VAL A 44 11.55 13.41 -10.94
CA VAL A 44 12.38 14.35 -11.72
C VAL A 44 12.11 15.80 -11.33
N SER A 45 10.85 16.16 -11.10
CA SER A 45 10.45 17.49 -10.63
C SER A 45 11.13 17.84 -9.30
N ARG A 46 11.14 16.93 -8.33
CA ARG A 46 11.82 17.11 -7.04
C ARG A 46 13.35 17.16 -7.18
N LEU A 47 13.93 16.35 -8.07
CA LEU A 47 15.39 16.33 -8.32
C LEU A 47 15.90 17.58 -9.02
N SER A 48 15.05 18.25 -9.79
CA SER A 48 15.38 19.53 -10.43
C SER A 48 15.48 20.69 -9.44
N THR A 49 14.97 20.54 -8.22
CA THR A 49 15.04 21.56 -7.18
C THR A 49 16.46 21.64 -6.58
N PRO A 50 16.99 22.84 -6.27
CA PRO A 50 18.35 23.01 -5.74
C PRO A 50 18.58 22.30 -4.40
N ARG A 51 17.54 22.19 -3.58
CA ARG A 51 17.54 21.39 -2.35
C ARG A 51 17.21 19.95 -2.74
N ARG A 52 18.20 19.06 -2.66
CA ARG A 52 18.06 17.62 -2.96
C ARG A 52 17.87 16.83 -1.65
N PRO A 53 16.63 16.69 -1.14
CA PRO A 53 16.35 15.84 0.02
C PRO A 53 16.52 14.36 -0.33
N SER A 54 16.60 13.52 0.69
CA SER A 54 16.42 12.07 0.49
C SER A 54 14.94 11.82 0.18
N LEU A 55 14.64 10.90 -0.73
CA LEU A 55 13.26 10.68 -1.20
C LEU A 55 12.78 9.31 -0.76
N GLU A 56 11.53 9.24 -0.29
CA GLU A 56 10.84 8.01 0.04
C GLU A 56 9.54 7.94 -0.78
N VAL A 57 9.40 6.89 -1.59
CA VAL A 57 8.21 6.61 -2.38
C VAL A 57 7.42 5.52 -1.67
N LYS A 58 6.22 5.88 -1.20
CA LYS A 58 5.24 4.94 -0.63
C LYS A 58 4.25 4.57 -1.71
N ALA A 59 4.10 3.29 -1.99
CA ALA A 59 3.16 2.78 -2.99
C ALA A 59 2.67 1.38 -2.60
N HIS A 60 1.65 0.89 -3.30
CA HIS A 60 1.20 -0.49 -3.13
C HIS A 60 2.34 -1.50 -3.44
N PRO A 61 2.48 -2.62 -2.69
CA PRO A 61 3.57 -3.59 -2.86
C PRO A 61 3.74 -4.11 -4.30
N SER A 62 2.64 -4.30 -5.04
CA SER A 62 2.72 -4.71 -6.47
C SER A 62 3.42 -3.67 -7.35
N GLN A 63 3.25 -2.37 -7.07
CA GLN A 63 3.96 -1.31 -7.80
C GLN A 63 5.42 -1.22 -7.37
N ARG A 64 5.70 -1.38 -6.08
CA ARG A 64 7.08 -1.44 -5.58
C ARG A 64 7.87 -2.53 -6.30
N GLU A 65 7.31 -3.74 -6.37
CA GLU A 65 7.96 -4.88 -7.01
C GLU A 65 8.18 -4.63 -8.51
N TYR A 66 7.16 -4.12 -9.20
CA TYR A 66 7.25 -3.73 -10.61
C TYR A 66 8.36 -2.70 -10.87
N ILE A 67 8.44 -1.66 -10.04
CA ILE A 67 9.48 -0.64 -10.16
C ILE A 67 10.87 -1.24 -9.89
N GLN A 68 10.97 -2.16 -8.93
CA GLN A 68 12.23 -2.80 -8.58
C GLN A 68 12.72 -3.73 -9.68
N SER A 69 11.83 -4.47 -10.35
CA SER A 69 12.18 -5.39 -11.45
C SER A 69 12.49 -4.65 -12.75
N GLU A 70 11.59 -3.77 -13.21
CA GLU A 70 11.68 -3.15 -14.54
C GLU A 70 12.50 -1.85 -14.55
N HIS A 71 12.57 -1.17 -13.42
CA HIS A 71 13.09 0.21 -13.34
C HIS A 71 14.13 0.42 -12.24
N GLY A 72 14.65 -0.66 -11.65
CA GLY A 72 15.68 -0.61 -10.62
C GLY A 72 16.97 0.08 -11.10
N ASP A 73 17.37 -0.13 -12.35
CA ASP A 73 18.55 0.50 -12.95
C ASP A 73 18.39 2.02 -13.09
N VAL A 74 17.19 2.48 -13.43
CA VAL A 74 16.87 3.91 -13.54
C VAL A 74 17.01 4.59 -12.19
N LEU A 75 16.47 3.97 -11.13
CA LEU A 75 16.60 4.48 -9.77
C LEU A 75 18.07 4.51 -9.32
N ARG A 76 18.85 3.46 -9.60
CA ARG A 76 20.28 3.42 -9.28
C ARG A 76 21.05 4.53 -9.98
N ASN A 77 20.79 4.73 -11.27
CA ASN A 77 21.44 5.78 -12.06
C ASN A 77 21.13 7.17 -11.47
N TRP A 78 19.88 7.42 -11.06
CA TRP A 78 19.52 8.66 -10.40
C TRP A 78 20.17 8.83 -9.03
N GLN A 79 20.24 7.78 -8.22
CA GLN A 79 20.96 7.83 -6.94
C GLN A 79 22.42 8.22 -7.13
N SER A 80 23.12 7.61 -8.10
CA SER A 80 24.52 7.92 -8.41
C SER A 80 24.70 9.33 -8.99
N ARG A 81 23.84 9.76 -9.92
CA ARG A 81 23.94 11.06 -10.59
C ARG A 81 23.63 12.22 -9.65
N PHE A 82 22.64 12.08 -8.78
CA PHE A 82 22.19 13.16 -7.90
C PHE A 82 22.76 13.06 -6.48
N LYS A 83 23.46 11.97 -6.13
CA LYS A 83 24.00 11.64 -4.80
C LYS A 83 22.92 11.72 -3.71
N ILE A 84 21.77 11.12 -3.99
CA ILE A 84 20.63 11.03 -3.06
C ILE A 84 20.26 9.58 -2.79
N GLU A 85 19.63 9.33 -1.64
CA GLU A 85 19.02 8.05 -1.33
C GLU A 85 17.54 8.07 -1.75
N ILE A 86 17.12 7.07 -2.53
CA ILE A 86 15.70 6.85 -2.89
C ILE A 86 15.26 5.54 -2.26
N ARG A 87 14.32 5.61 -1.31
CA ARG A 87 13.71 4.41 -0.70
C ARG A 87 12.34 4.15 -1.31
N LEU A 88 12.07 2.87 -1.59
CA LEU A 88 10.73 2.40 -1.92
C LEU A 88 10.15 1.73 -0.68
N VAL A 89 8.90 2.04 -0.33
CA VAL A 89 8.15 1.44 0.78
C VAL A 89 6.84 0.90 0.22
N GLY A 90 6.56 -0.37 0.53
CA GLY A 90 5.35 -1.05 0.10
C GLY A 90 4.29 -0.97 1.18
N GLU A 91 3.24 -0.19 0.97
CA GLU A 91 2.13 -0.03 1.91
C GLU A 91 0.89 -0.73 1.32
N PRO A 92 0.40 -1.84 1.91
CA PRO A 92 -0.73 -2.59 1.36
C PRO A 92 -2.07 -1.86 1.49
N THR A 93 -2.15 -0.83 2.33
CA THR A 93 -3.35 0.00 2.54
C THR A 93 -3.64 0.91 1.33
N PHE A 94 -2.64 1.20 0.51
CA PHE A 94 -2.77 2.07 -0.65
C PHE A 94 -3.38 1.32 -1.83
N LEU A 95 -4.20 2.01 -2.62
CA LEU A 95 -4.67 1.46 -3.89
C LEU A 95 -3.52 1.32 -4.90
N PRO A 96 -3.63 0.43 -5.90
CA PRO A 96 -2.59 0.24 -6.92
C PRO A 96 -2.21 1.52 -7.69
N GLU A 97 -3.12 2.48 -7.78
CA GLU A 97 -2.92 3.77 -8.45
C GLU A 97 -2.40 4.87 -7.53
N GLN A 98 -2.54 4.68 -6.22
CA GLN A 98 -2.15 5.66 -5.22
C GLN A 98 -0.67 5.51 -4.88
N TYR A 99 0.01 6.64 -4.80
CA TYR A 99 1.38 6.74 -4.33
C TYR A 99 1.58 8.06 -3.59
N GLN A 100 2.57 8.09 -2.71
CA GLN A 100 2.97 9.29 -1.99
C GLN A 100 4.49 9.46 -2.03
N LEU A 101 4.93 10.68 -2.33
CA LEU A 101 6.35 11.04 -2.30
C LEU A 101 6.63 11.85 -1.05
N CYS A 102 7.42 11.28 -0.14
CA CYS A 102 7.85 11.92 1.09
C CYS A 102 9.31 12.37 0.95
N GLU A 103 9.56 13.64 1.26
CA GLU A 103 10.91 14.16 1.40
C GLU A 103 11.40 13.84 2.81
N LEU A 104 12.42 13.00 2.91
CA LEU A 104 13.06 12.71 4.18
C LEU A 104 14.21 13.71 4.41
N PRO A 105 14.31 14.30 5.62
CA PRO A 105 15.55 14.95 6.03
C PRO A 105 16.67 13.91 5.97
N ARG A 106 17.88 14.31 5.53
CA ARG A 106 19.04 13.40 5.49
C ARG A 106 19.21 12.78 6.87
N LYS A 107 18.89 11.50 7.02
CA LYS A 107 19.06 10.78 8.28
C LYS A 107 20.55 10.78 8.63
N THR A 108 20.91 11.36 9.77
CA THR A 108 21.91 10.72 10.63
C THR A 108 21.32 9.36 11.05
N GLU A 109 22.03 8.26 10.82
CA GLU A 109 21.66 6.90 11.22
C GLU A 109 21.44 6.77 12.75
N PRO A 110 20.83 5.68 13.27
CA PRO A 110 19.90 4.73 12.65
C PRO A 110 18.63 4.48 13.52
N GLN A 111 17.50 4.12 12.91
CA GLN A 111 16.39 3.47 13.66
C GLN A 111 16.61 1.96 13.62
N GLY A 112 17.11 1.42 14.73
CA GLY A 112 17.17 -0.02 14.96
C GLY A 112 15.77 -0.64 15.03
N PRO A 113 15.66 -1.98 14.89
CA PRO A 113 14.37 -2.66 14.95
C PRO A 113 13.81 -2.56 16.38
N GLY A 114 12.73 -1.77 16.54
CA GLY A 114 11.92 -1.81 17.74
C GLY A 114 11.24 -3.17 17.86
N ARG A 115 11.87 -4.09 18.61
CA ARG A 115 11.17 -5.25 19.18
C ARG A 115 10.17 -4.72 20.21
N SER A 116 8.90 -4.66 19.84
CA SER A 116 7.80 -4.76 20.79
C SER A 116 6.74 -5.66 20.21
N SER A 117 7.00 -6.98 20.27
CA SER A 117 5.90 -7.95 20.28
C SER A 117 4.99 -7.59 21.46
N PRO A 118 3.70 -7.29 21.24
CA PRO A 118 2.76 -7.26 22.35
C PRO A 118 2.62 -8.69 22.86
N ARG A 119 3.07 -8.86 24.11
CA ARG A 119 2.74 -9.89 25.09
C ARG A 119 1.48 -10.68 24.67
N LEU A 120 1.69 -11.91 24.22
CA LEU A 120 0.61 -12.89 24.07
C LEU A 120 -0.06 -13.01 25.44
N VAL A 121 -1.31 -12.57 25.54
CA VAL A 121 -2.12 -12.79 26.74
C VAL A 121 -2.44 -14.28 26.72
N GLU A 122 -1.80 -15.05 27.61
CA GLU A 122 -2.15 -16.44 27.85
C GLU A 122 -3.62 -16.50 28.28
N VAL A 123 -4.48 -16.97 27.38
CA VAL A 123 -5.85 -17.35 27.72
C VAL A 123 -5.74 -18.49 28.72
N SER A 124 -6.19 -18.20 29.94
CA SER A 124 -6.36 -19.16 31.02
C SER A 124 -7.13 -20.38 30.53
N GLN A 125 -6.43 -21.51 30.47
CA GLN A 125 -6.78 -22.77 31.12
C GLN A 125 -8.28 -23.11 31.17
N GLN A 126 -8.72 -23.99 30.27
CA GLN A 126 -9.71 -24.98 30.64
C GLN A 126 -9.04 -26.02 31.55
N PRO A 127 -9.57 -26.34 32.75
CA PRO A 127 -9.02 -27.42 33.54
C PRO A 127 -9.40 -28.77 32.92
N ALA A 128 -8.37 -29.51 32.54
CA ALA A 128 -8.42 -30.96 32.44
C ALA A 128 -8.64 -31.54 33.84
N ILE A 129 -9.84 -32.07 34.10
CA ILE A 129 -10.02 -33.06 35.16
C ILE A 129 -9.64 -34.41 34.58
N ALA A 130 -8.58 -34.94 35.17
CA ALA A 130 -7.87 -36.15 34.86
C ALA A 130 -8.51 -37.35 35.60
N VAL A 131 -8.57 -38.50 34.90
CA VAL A 131 -8.23 -39.84 35.40
C VAL A 131 -9.29 -40.43 36.37
N ALA A 132 -9.72 -41.70 36.31
CA ALA A 132 -9.04 -42.99 36.29
C ALA A 132 -10.20 -44.04 36.26
N ASP A 133 -10.19 -45.13 35.51
CA ASP A 133 -9.47 -46.40 35.77
C ASP A 133 -10.50 -47.53 36.03
N GLN A 134 -10.17 -48.72 35.54
CA GLN A 134 -10.72 -50.05 35.88
C GLN A 134 -11.96 -50.62 35.12
N THR A 135 -11.62 -51.50 34.17
CA THR A 135 -12.26 -52.74 33.66
C THR A 135 -12.92 -53.65 34.74
N PRO A 136 -13.49 -54.86 34.48
CA PRO A 136 -13.98 -55.55 33.27
C PRO A 136 -15.37 -56.28 33.46
N SER A 137 -15.82 -57.01 32.42
CA SER A 137 -16.51 -58.34 32.46
C SER A 137 -17.99 -58.52 32.88
N THR A 138 -18.63 -59.47 32.15
CA THR A 138 -19.84 -60.29 32.45
C THR A 138 -21.21 -59.60 32.27
N SER A 139 -22.21 -60.14 31.56
CA SER A 139 -22.55 -61.49 31.10
C SER A 139 -23.34 -61.45 29.79
#